data_AF-A0A6P1HQY4-F1
#
_entry.id   AF-A0A6P1HQY4-F1
#
_cell.length_a   1.000
_cell.length_b   1.000
_cell.length_c   1.000
_cell.angle_alpha   90.00
_cell.angle_beta   90.00
_cell.angle_gamma   90.00
#
_symmetry.space_group_name_H-M   'P 1'
#
loop_
_entity.id
_entity.type
_entity.pdbx_description
1 polymer ?
#
loop_
_entity_poly.entity_id
_entity_poly.type
_entity_poly.pdbx_seq_one_letter_code
_entity_poly.pdbx_strand_id
1 'polypeptide(L)'
;MPGVLKRGLQQGLKVTWTLGKVIFPVTLIVTILRFTPVLQWVMEWITPLMKWIGLPGEAAIPLVLGNFLNLYAGIAAIVSFDFTVKQVFILAVMMSFSHNLLIESTVASKVGVKWWFVAGVRLSLAFGSAVMINLLWDGGSEMAQYGLIAEQADPEDYMGIAFLGIQTAVMSILQLAAIVIPLMVGMQYLKEKNWLDLFSRWLAPFTRVLGVERNASMTLVAGLVIGLAYGAGLMLQAVEEDGVSRKDMYLSLIFLVSCHAVVEDTLIFIPLGIPVWPLLLIRLVTAIALTAVVGFVWNRKIAKRKDTTSYDNSYPTV
;
A
#
# COMPACT_ATOMS: atom_id res chain seq x y z
N MET A 1 -8.15 -15.81 -25.73
CA MET A 1 -7.73 -16.62 -24.56
C MET A 1 -6.23 -16.92 -24.50
N PRO A 2 -5.56 -17.49 -25.52
CA PRO A 2 -4.12 -17.79 -25.44
C PRO A 2 -3.25 -16.53 -25.29
N GLY A 3 -3.64 -15.39 -25.88
CA GLY A 3 -2.95 -14.11 -25.69
C GLY A 3 -3.01 -13.57 -24.26
N VAL A 4 -4.16 -13.70 -23.59
CA VAL A 4 -4.35 -13.28 -22.18
C VAL A 4 -3.42 -14.08 -21.27
N LEU A 5 -3.44 -15.41 -21.43
CA LEU A 5 -2.63 -16.32 -20.62
C LEU A 5 -1.13 -16.03 -20.82
N LYS A 6 -0.69 -15.86 -22.07
CA LYS A 6 0.70 -15.54 -22.39
C LYS A 6 1.14 -14.22 -21.75
N ARG A 7 0.34 -13.16 -21.87
CA ARG A 7 0.64 -11.84 -21.26
C ARG A 7 0.66 -11.93 -19.73
N GLY A 8 -0.32 -12.60 -19.14
CA GLY A 8 -0.40 -12.82 -17.70
C GLY A 8 0.80 -13.59 -17.15
N LEU A 9 1.18 -14.68 -17.81
CA LEU A 9 2.37 -15.47 -17.47
C LEU A 9 3.65 -14.65 -17.62
N GLN A 10 3.82 -13.95 -18.74
CA GLN A 10 4.98 -13.08 -18.96
C GLN A 10 5.09 -12.00 -17.89
N GLN A 11 3.97 -11.38 -17.53
CA GLN A 11 3.94 -10.37 -16.48
C GLN A 11 4.22 -10.99 -15.10
N GLY A 12 3.61 -12.12 -14.78
CA GLY A 12 3.88 -12.86 -13.53
C GLY A 12 5.35 -13.25 -13.39
N LEU A 13 5.97 -13.77 -14.45
CA LEU A 13 7.40 -14.10 -14.49
C LEU A 13 8.28 -12.85 -14.37
N LYS A 14 7.94 -11.76 -15.05
CA LYS A 14 8.69 -10.49 -14.97
C LYS A 14 8.66 -9.91 -13.55
N VAL A 15 7.49 -9.93 -12.92
CA VAL A 15 7.32 -9.50 -11.52
C VAL A 15 8.14 -10.43 -10.62
N THR A 16 7.92 -11.75 -10.71
CA THR A 16 8.69 -12.76 -9.93
C THR A 16 10.20 -12.57 -10.07
N TRP A 17 10.72 -12.32 -11.28
CA TRP A 17 12.14 -12.07 -11.52
C TRP A 17 12.64 -10.78 -10.87
N THR A 18 11.87 -9.69 -11.04
CA THR A 18 12.21 -8.38 -10.47
C THR A 18 12.26 -8.46 -8.95
N LEU A 19 11.30 -9.17 -8.35
CA LEU A 19 11.24 -9.39 -6.92
C LEU A 19 12.32 -10.35 -6.46
N GLY A 20 12.53 -11.46 -7.16
CA GLY A 20 13.59 -12.43 -6.85
C GLY A 20 14.97 -11.80 -6.69
N LYS A 21 15.30 -10.78 -7.49
CA LYS A 21 16.55 -10.02 -7.34
C LYS A 21 16.69 -9.26 -6.02
N VAL A 22 15.57 -8.89 -5.40
CA VAL A 22 15.54 -8.21 -4.09
C VAL A 22 15.41 -9.24 -2.97
N ILE A 23 14.51 -10.20 -3.16
CA ILE A 23 14.17 -11.23 -2.16
C ILE A 23 15.34 -12.12 -1.89
N PHE A 24 16.07 -12.55 -2.92
CA PHE A 24 17.20 -13.45 -2.76
C PHE A 24 18.27 -12.87 -1.82
N PRO A 25 18.86 -11.68 -2.11
CA PRO A 25 19.90 -11.13 -1.24
C PRO A 25 19.35 -10.74 0.13
N VAL A 26 18.14 -10.19 0.22
CA VAL A 26 17.54 -9.82 1.51
C VAL A 26 17.33 -11.06 2.38
N THR A 27 16.70 -12.11 1.85
CA THR A 27 16.42 -13.34 2.61
C THR A 27 17.71 -14.01 3.01
N LEU A 28 18.70 -14.11 2.11
CA LEU A 28 20.00 -14.67 2.44
C LEU A 28 20.69 -13.91 3.57
N ILE A 29 20.74 -12.57 3.47
CA ILE A 29 21.36 -11.72 4.50
C ILE A 29 20.61 -11.84 5.83
N VAL A 30 19.28 -11.76 5.81
CA VAL A 30 18.46 -11.83 7.02
C VAL A 30 18.58 -13.20 7.69
N THR A 31 18.56 -14.30 6.92
CA THR A 31 18.75 -15.66 7.45
C THR A 31 20.12 -15.80 8.11
N ILE A 32 21.18 -15.28 7.49
CA ILE A 32 22.53 -15.29 8.11
C ILE A 32 22.54 -14.43 9.38
N LEU A 33 21.99 -13.21 9.31
CA LEU A 33 21.97 -12.27 10.43
C LEU A 33 21.14 -12.77 11.62
N ARG A 34 20.13 -13.64 11.40
CA ARG A 34 19.36 -14.29 12.47
C ARG A 34 20.24 -15.11 13.42
N PHE A 35 21.34 -15.67 12.92
CA PHE A 35 22.31 -16.41 13.73
C PHE A 35 23.42 -15.50 14.31
N THR A 36 23.26 -14.17 14.24
CA THR A 36 24.20 -13.18 14.79
C THR A 36 23.52 -12.25 15.80
N PRO A 37 24.26 -11.67 16.76
CA PRO A 37 23.71 -10.70 17.70
C PRO A 37 23.27 -9.37 17.06
N VAL A 38 23.73 -9.09 15.84
CA VAL A 38 23.48 -7.81 15.15
C VAL A 38 22.00 -7.58 14.94
N LEU A 39 21.27 -8.61 14.50
CA LEU A 39 19.83 -8.51 14.31
C LEU A 39 19.13 -8.23 15.63
N GLN A 40 19.54 -8.91 16.70
CA GLN A 40 18.97 -8.74 18.04
C GLN A 40 19.17 -7.32 18.57
N TRP A 41 20.36 -6.73 18.41
CA TRP A 41 20.62 -5.33 18.80
C TRP A 41 19.73 -4.34 18.06
N VAL A 42 19.57 -4.50 16.75
CA VAL A 42 18.69 -3.63 15.95
C VAL A 42 17.24 -3.78 16.41
N MET A 43 16.79 -5.00 16.69
CA MET A 43 15.42 -5.26 17.14
C MET A 43 15.16 -4.72 18.54
N GLU A 44 16.10 -4.79 19.47
CA GLU A 44 15.94 -4.22 20.83
C GLU A 44 15.67 -2.71 20.80
N TRP A 45 16.32 -1.99 19.88
CA TRP A 45 16.12 -0.54 19.72
C TRP A 45 14.78 -0.20 19.05
N ILE A 46 14.31 -1.03 18.12
CA ILE A 46 13.07 -0.78 17.36
C ILE A 46 11.83 -1.31 18.08
N THR A 47 11.97 -2.35 18.89
CA THR A 47 10.87 -3.02 19.61
C THR A 47 10.00 -2.06 20.43
N PRO A 48 10.54 -1.09 21.20
CA PRO A 48 9.72 -0.12 21.93
C PRO A 48 8.76 0.66 21.02
N LEU A 49 9.18 0.99 19.80
CA LEU A 49 8.35 1.70 18.82
C LEU A 49 7.29 0.76 18.22
N MET A 50 7.67 -0.48 17.89
CA MET A 50 6.76 -1.46 17.28
C MET A 50 5.66 -1.93 18.24
N LYS A 51 5.96 -1.99 19.54
CA LYS A 51 4.96 -2.33 20.57
C LYS A 51 3.75 -1.40 20.59
N TRP A 52 3.91 -0.12 20.24
CA TRP A 52 2.80 0.84 20.17
C TRP A 52 1.75 0.46 19.12
N ILE A 53 2.19 -0.23 18.08
CA ILE A 53 1.35 -0.68 16.96
C ILE A 53 1.08 -2.18 16.98
N GLY A 54 1.40 -2.86 18.09
CA GLY A 54 1.14 -4.30 18.24
C GLY A 54 2.04 -5.21 17.42
N LEU A 55 3.18 -4.70 16.96
CA LEU A 55 4.12 -5.45 16.14
C LEU A 55 5.39 -5.83 16.94
N PRO A 56 6.01 -6.97 16.60
CA PRO A 56 7.31 -7.34 17.14
C PRO A 56 8.44 -6.56 16.42
N GLY A 57 9.67 -6.62 16.94
CA GLY A 57 10.80 -5.83 16.40
C GLY A 57 11.17 -6.21 14.96
N GLU A 58 11.03 -7.49 14.64
CA GLU A 58 11.27 -8.13 13.33
C GLU A 58 10.44 -7.48 12.22
N ALA A 59 9.24 -7.01 12.56
CA ALA A 59 8.29 -6.40 11.63
C ALA A 59 8.82 -5.08 11.01
N ALA A 60 9.88 -4.50 11.59
CA ALA A 60 10.59 -3.36 11.02
C ALA A 60 11.14 -3.65 9.62
N ILE A 61 11.64 -4.87 9.39
CA ILE A 61 12.29 -5.24 8.12
C ILE A 61 11.28 -5.20 6.96
N PRO A 62 10.12 -5.90 7.04
CA PRO A 62 9.07 -5.76 6.04
C PRO A 62 8.60 -4.32 5.82
N LEU A 63 8.43 -3.53 6.88
CA LEU A 63 7.98 -2.14 6.76
C LEU A 63 9.00 -1.28 5.99
N VAL A 64 10.29 -1.39 6.31
CA VAL A 64 11.34 -0.62 5.63
C VAL A 64 11.40 -1.02 4.15
N LEU A 65 11.45 -2.32 3.85
CA LEU A 65 11.54 -2.79 2.47
C LEU A 65 10.29 -2.43 1.66
N GLY A 66 9.10 -2.57 2.26
CA GLY A 66 7.83 -2.17 1.67
C GLY A 66 7.74 -0.69 1.33
N ASN A 67 8.19 0.17 2.26
CA ASN A 67 8.12 1.63 2.11
C ASN A 67 9.21 2.18 1.17
N PHE A 68 10.41 1.64 1.18
CA PHE A 68 11.53 2.18 0.40
C PHE A 68 11.67 1.55 -0.99
N LEU A 69 11.31 0.27 -1.14
CA LEU A 69 11.46 -0.44 -2.41
C LEU A 69 10.11 -0.61 -3.10
N ASN A 70 9.22 -1.45 -2.55
CA ASN A 70 7.87 -1.68 -3.04
C ASN A 70 7.13 -2.70 -2.16
N LEU A 71 5.81 -2.75 -2.31
CA LEU A 71 4.90 -3.64 -1.58
C LEU A 71 5.31 -5.12 -1.64
N TYR A 72 5.76 -5.57 -2.81
CA TYR A 72 6.20 -6.94 -3.02
C TYR A 72 7.48 -7.31 -2.25
N ALA A 73 8.45 -6.39 -2.15
CA ALA A 73 9.64 -6.58 -1.32
C ALA A 73 9.27 -6.69 0.17
N GLY A 74 8.27 -5.91 0.60
CA GLY A 74 7.69 -6.02 1.94
C GLY A 74 7.06 -7.40 2.18
N ILE A 75 6.19 -7.87 1.27
CA ILE A 75 5.57 -9.21 1.35
C ILE A 75 6.61 -10.32 1.43
N ALA A 76 7.67 -10.21 0.63
CA ALA A 76 8.71 -11.22 0.64
C ALA A 76 9.54 -11.25 1.92
N ALA A 77 9.69 -10.11 2.59
CA ALA A 77 10.26 -10.09 3.92
C ALA A 77 9.29 -10.69 4.95
N ILE A 78 7.97 -10.48 4.82
CA ILE A 78 6.97 -11.08 5.71
C ILE A 78 7.10 -12.60 5.75
N VAL A 79 7.23 -13.25 4.59
CA VAL A 79 7.30 -14.72 4.51
C VAL A 79 8.58 -15.32 5.10
N SER A 80 9.58 -14.49 5.43
CA SER A 80 10.83 -14.93 6.05
C SER A 80 10.80 -14.90 7.58
N PHE A 81 9.67 -14.49 8.18
CA PHE A 81 9.50 -14.40 9.63
C PHE A 81 8.20 -15.05 10.09
N ASP A 82 8.24 -15.57 11.30
CA ASP A 82 7.10 -16.18 11.96
C ASP A 82 6.23 -15.08 12.60
N PHE A 83 5.21 -14.64 11.87
CA PHE A 83 4.23 -13.69 12.37
C PHE A 83 2.86 -14.34 12.59
N THR A 84 2.11 -13.77 13.52
CA THR A 84 0.68 -14.08 13.68
C THR A 84 -0.14 -13.44 12.56
N VAL A 85 -1.32 -13.99 12.27
CA VAL A 85 -2.25 -13.43 11.26
C VAL A 85 -2.55 -11.94 11.55
N LYS A 86 -2.66 -11.56 12.82
CA LYS A 86 -2.86 -10.17 13.27
C LYS A 86 -1.70 -9.27 12.86
N GLN A 87 -0.46 -9.71 13.10
CA GLN A 87 0.74 -8.96 12.73
C GLN A 87 0.87 -8.81 11.21
N VAL A 88 0.63 -9.88 10.46
CA VAL A 88 0.63 -9.81 8.98
C VAL A 88 -0.46 -8.87 8.48
N PHE A 89 -1.65 -8.91 9.09
CA PHE A 89 -2.75 -8.03 8.72
C PHE A 89 -2.42 -6.56 9.00
N ILE A 90 -1.83 -6.24 10.15
CA ILE A 90 -1.36 -4.88 10.46
C ILE A 90 -0.32 -4.43 9.44
N LEU A 91 0.69 -5.27 9.14
CA LEU A 91 1.71 -4.99 8.13
C LEU A 91 1.09 -4.74 6.75
N ALA A 92 0.10 -5.55 6.36
CA ALA A 92 -0.60 -5.41 5.10
C ALA A 92 -1.38 -4.09 5.02
N VAL A 93 -2.12 -3.72 6.07
CA VAL A 93 -2.84 -2.43 6.13
C VAL A 93 -1.86 -1.26 6.07
N MET A 94 -0.80 -1.29 6.88
CA MET A 94 0.22 -0.24 6.89
C MET A 94 0.83 -0.04 5.50
N MET A 95 1.30 -1.12 4.88
CA MET A 95 1.89 -1.05 3.55
C MET A 95 0.87 -0.69 2.47
N SER A 96 -0.40 -1.05 2.61
CA SER A 96 -1.45 -0.62 1.68
C SER A 96 -1.59 0.90 1.62
N PHE A 97 -1.27 1.62 2.71
CA PHE A 97 -1.26 3.08 2.74
C PHE A 97 0.10 3.69 2.38
N SER A 98 1.21 3.05 2.74
CA SER A 98 2.53 3.71 2.73
C SER A 98 3.60 3.09 1.85
N HIS A 99 3.34 1.98 1.14
CA HIS A 99 4.35 1.36 0.29
C HIS A 99 4.94 2.33 -0.73
N ASN A 100 6.20 2.10 -1.10
CA ASN A 100 6.94 2.89 -2.08
C ASN A 100 6.87 4.41 -1.84
N LEU A 101 6.98 4.81 -0.57
CA LEU A 101 6.73 6.15 -0.04
C LEU A 101 7.47 7.25 -0.81
N LEU A 102 8.74 7.00 -1.18
CA LEU A 102 9.57 7.95 -1.91
C LEU A 102 9.05 8.19 -3.33
N ILE A 103 8.80 7.12 -4.08
CA ILE A 103 8.33 7.21 -5.47
C ILE A 103 6.93 7.81 -5.49
N GLU A 104 6.03 7.33 -4.63
CA GLU A 104 4.65 7.77 -4.59
C GLU A 104 4.52 9.25 -4.18
N SER A 105 5.33 9.70 -3.22
CA SER A 105 5.39 11.13 -2.85
C SER A 105 5.95 11.99 -3.97
N THR A 106 6.94 11.48 -4.71
CA THR A 106 7.54 12.19 -5.85
C THR A 106 6.56 12.28 -7.02
N VAL A 107 5.88 11.19 -7.34
CA VAL A 107 4.84 11.12 -8.38
C VAL A 107 3.71 12.10 -8.08
N ALA A 108 3.17 12.09 -6.86
CA ALA A 108 2.16 13.06 -6.45
C ALA A 108 2.67 14.51 -6.49
N SER A 109 3.98 14.72 -6.27
CA SER A 109 4.58 16.06 -6.31
C SER A 109 4.65 16.65 -7.72
N LYS A 110 4.79 15.80 -8.75
CA LYS A 110 4.74 16.23 -10.15
C LYS A 110 3.39 16.85 -10.53
N VAL A 111 2.33 16.52 -9.79
CA VAL A 111 0.98 17.07 -9.96
C VAL A 111 0.77 18.36 -9.17
N GLY A 112 1.79 18.86 -8.45
CA GLY A 112 1.72 20.15 -7.74
C GLY A 112 1.32 20.08 -6.27
N VAL A 113 1.32 18.90 -5.66
CA VAL A 113 1.20 18.72 -4.20
C VAL A 113 2.59 18.64 -3.56
N LYS A 114 2.72 19.12 -2.32
CA LYS A 114 3.99 19.07 -1.60
C LYS A 114 4.32 17.62 -1.17
N TRP A 115 5.53 17.14 -1.43
CA TRP A 115 5.92 15.76 -1.12
C TRP A 115 5.72 15.39 0.36
N TRP A 116 6.06 16.30 1.29
CA TRP A 116 5.91 16.07 2.73
C TRP A 116 4.45 15.94 3.17
N PHE A 117 3.52 16.61 2.46
CA PHE A 117 2.10 16.46 2.74
C PHE A 117 1.64 15.04 2.40
N VAL A 118 2.04 14.54 1.24
CA VAL A 118 1.71 13.17 0.78
C VAL A 118 2.32 12.12 1.72
N ALA A 119 3.61 12.25 2.02
CA ALA A 119 4.30 11.35 2.93
C ALA A 119 3.66 11.39 4.33
N GLY A 120 3.34 12.58 4.85
CA GLY A 120 2.70 12.75 6.15
C GLY A 120 1.33 12.10 6.23
N VAL A 121 0.48 12.25 5.20
CA VAL A 121 -0.83 11.58 5.14
C VAL A 121 -0.67 10.06 5.14
N ARG A 122 0.19 9.51 4.28
CA ARG A 122 0.39 8.05 4.17
C ARG A 122 0.89 7.44 5.47
N LEU A 123 1.90 8.07 6.08
CA LEU A 123 2.44 7.60 7.35
C LEU A 123 1.40 7.70 8.46
N SER A 124 0.66 8.80 8.55
CA SER A 124 -0.40 8.97 9.55
C SER A 124 -1.49 7.90 9.42
N LEU A 125 -1.89 7.58 8.19
CA LEU A 125 -2.85 6.52 7.92
C LEU A 125 -2.30 5.14 8.29
N ALA A 126 -1.06 4.84 7.92
CA ALA A 126 -0.41 3.58 8.26
C ALA A 126 -0.30 3.40 9.78
N PHE A 127 0.29 4.34 10.50
CA PHE A 127 0.43 4.26 11.95
C PHE A 127 -0.93 4.29 12.66
N GLY A 128 -1.83 5.18 12.27
CA GLY A 128 -3.16 5.30 12.88
C GLY A 128 -3.98 4.02 12.73
N SER A 129 -4.01 3.45 11.53
CA SER A 129 -4.73 2.19 11.29
C SER A 129 -4.10 1.02 12.05
N ALA A 130 -2.76 0.94 12.14
CA ALA A 130 -2.07 -0.08 12.91
C ALA A 130 -2.43 -0.03 14.41
N VAL A 131 -2.40 1.17 15.01
CA VAL A 131 -2.84 1.37 16.40
C VAL A 131 -4.30 0.95 16.57
N MET A 132 -5.19 1.39 15.68
CA MET A 132 -6.62 1.05 15.76
C MET A 132 -6.84 -0.46 15.67
N ILE A 133 -6.19 -1.15 14.74
CA ILE A 133 -6.32 -2.60 14.58
C ILE A 133 -5.78 -3.31 15.82
N ASN A 134 -4.62 -2.88 16.33
CA ASN A 134 -4.01 -3.48 17.51
C ASN A 134 -4.94 -3.40 18.73
N LEU A 135 -5.60 -2.26 18.93
CA LEU A 135 -6.45 -1.98 20.09
C LEU A 135 -7.89 -2.49 19.95
N LEU A 136 -8.45 -2.51 18.74
CA LEU A 136 -9.87 -2.79 18.51
C LEU A 136 -10.14 -4.21 18.01
N TRP A 137 -9.12 -4.94 17.55
CA TRP A 137 -9.28 -6.29 17.02
C TRP A 137 -8.42 -7.31 17.77
N ASP A 138 -9.08 -8.24 18.46
CA ASP A 138 -8.42 -9.29 19.24
C ASP A 138 -8.23 -10.62 18.48
N GLY A 139 -8.60 -10.68 17.19
CA GLY A 139 -8.45 -11.87 16.36
C GLY A 139 -7.06 -12.01 15.73
N GLY A 140 -6.78 -13.17 15.12
CA GLY A 140 -5.56 -13.40 14.35
C GLY A 140 -4.33 -13.74 15.19
N SER A 141 -4.50 -14.26 16.40
CA SER A 141 -3.39 -14.67 17.27
C SER A 141 -2.67 -15.93 16.79
N GLU A 142 -3.32 -16.72 15.94
CA GLU A 142 -2.74 -17.88 15.30
C GLU A 142 -1.57 -17.51 14.38
N MET A 143 -0.60 -18.43 14.26
CA MET A 143 0.54 -18.27 13.36
C MET A 143 0.06 -18.23 11.91
N ALA A 144 0.49 -17.21 11.17
CA ALA A 144 0.22 -17.12 9.76
C ALA A 144 0.99 -18.25 9.04
N GLN A 145 0.28 -19.02 8.22
CA GLN A 145 0.88 -20.10 7.44
C GLN A 145 1.17 -19.61 6.04
N TYR A 146 2.45 -19.41 5.75
CA TYR A 146 2.91 -19.03 4.43
C TYR A 146 3.25 -20.28 3.62
N GLY A 147 2.27 -20.84 2.91
CA GLY A 147 2.51 -21.93 1.95
C GLY A 147 3.34 -23.11 2.48
N LEU A 148 4.11 -23.76 1.60
CA LEU A 148 4.72 -25.08 1.81
C LEU A 148 6.17 -25.06 2.35
N ILE A 149 6.56 -24.06 3.14
CA ILE A 149 7.89 -24.08 3.77
C ILE A 149 7.77 -24.88 5.07
N ALA A 150 8.36 -26.08 5.08
CA ALA A 150 8.49 -26.88 6.27
C ALA A 150 9.50 -26.24 7.24
N GLU A 151 9.20 -26.27 8.55
CA GLU A 151 10.19 -25.98 9.58
C GLU A 151 11.42 -26.88 9.37
N GLN A 152 12.59 -26.25 9.24
CA GLN A 152 13.87 -26.93 9.19
C GLN A 152 14.62 -26.68 10.50
N ALA A 153 15.32 -27.71 10.98
CA ALA A 153 16.12 -27.60 12.19
C ALA A 153 17.23 -26.55 12.02
N ASP A 154 17.51 -25.81 13.11
CA ASP A 154 18.57 -24.80 13.11
C ASP A 154 19.94 -25.47 12.85
N PRO A 155 20.71 -25.00 11.85
CA PRO A 155 22.01 -25.55 11.53
C PRO A 155 23.05 -25.21 12.61
N GLU A 156 23.89 -26.18 12.96
CA GLU A 156 24.92 -26.02 14.00
C GLU A 156 26.22 -25.38 13.49
N ASP A 157 26.43 -25.30 12.17
CA ASP A 157 27.66 -24.80 11.55
C ASP A 157 27.40 -23.65 10.55
N TYR A 158 28.41 -22.78 10.36
CA TYR A 158 28.36 -21.61 9.47
C TYR A 158 28.05 -21.98 8.02
N MET A 159 28.58 -23.11 7.54
CA MET A 159 28.26 -23.60 6.20
C MET A 159 26.81 -24.07 6.09
N GLY A 160 26.27 -24.64 7.16
CA GLY A 160 24.85 -24.99 7.27
C GLY A 160 23.96 -23.74 7.24
N ILE A 161 24.35 -22.66 7.94
CA ILE A 161 23.63 -21.38 7.92
C ILE A 161 23.59 -20.78 6.51
N ALA A 162 24.72 -20.78 5.79
CA ALA A 162 24.77 -20.27 4.42
C ALA A 162 23.89 -21.10 3.46
N PHE A 163 23.94 -22.44 3.58
CA PHE A 163 23.10 -23.34 2.78
C PHE A 163 21.61 -23.14 3.09
N LEU A 164 21.24 -23.06 4.36
CA LEU A 164 19.89 -22.74 4.80
C LEU A 164 19.44 -21.41 4.19
N GLY A 165 20.24 -20.35 4.28
CA GLY A 165 19.91 -19.05 3.69
C GLY A 165 19.65 -19.11 2.19
N ILE A 166 20.46 -19.85 1.43
CA ILE A 166 20.26 -20.06 -0.01
C ILE A 166 18.97 -20.84 -0.25
N GLN A 167 18.77 -21.94 0.46
CA GLN A 167 17.60 -22.79 0.32
C GLN A 167 16.32 -22.01 0.63
N THR A 168 16.26 -21.31 1.77
CA THR A 168 15.14 -20.45 2.16
C THR A 168 14.88 -19.40 1.09
N ALA A 169 15.90 -18.66 0.63
CA ALA A 169 15.75 -17.63 -0.40
C ALA A 169 15.18 -18.18 -1.72
N VAL A 170 15.65 -19.33 -2.18
CA VAL A 170 15.13 -19.98 -3.40
C VAL A 170 13.68 -20.44 -3.19
N MET A 171 13.38 -21.09 -2.07
CA MET A 171 12.03 -21.57 -1.76
C MET A 171 11.02 -20.42 -1.64
N SER A 172 11.40 -19.31 -0.99
CA SER A 172 10.59 -18.11 -0.90
C SER A 172 10.27 -17.53 -2.28
N ILE A 173 11.23 -17.52 -3.22
CA ILE A 173 11.01 -17.06 -4.60
C ILE A 173 10.08 -18.00 -5.37
N LEU A 174 10.26 -19.32 -5.23
CA LEU A 174 9.40 -20.30 -5.89
C LEU A 174 7.95 -20.20 -5.38
N GLN A 175 7.77 -20.04 -4.08
CA GLN A 175 6.46 -19.85 -3.47
C GLN A 175 5.81 -18.54 -3.92
N LEU A 176 6.57 -17.43 -3.92
CA LEU A 176 6.11 -16.17 -4.48
C LEU A 176 5.69 -16.33 -5.94
N ALA A 177 6.47 -17.06 -6.75
CA ALA A 177 6.13 -17.30 -8.15
C ALA A 177 4.80 -18.06 -8.28
N ALA A 178 4.60 -19.11 -7.47
CA ALA A 178 3.39 -19.92 -7.45
C ALA A 178 2.13 -19.10 -7.09
N ILE A 179 2.31 -17.98 -6.40
CA ILE A 179 1.27 -17.04 -6.00
C ILE A 179 1.05 -15.94 -7.04
N VAL A 180 2.13 -15.25 -7.41
CA VAL A 180 2.09 -14.04 -8.22
C VAL A 180 1.73 -14.39 -9.66
N ILE A 181 2.20 -15.52 -10.18
CA ILE A 181 1.91 -15.91 -11.56
C ILE A 181 0.40 -16.14 -11.78
N PRO A 182 -0.30 -16.97 -10.99
CA PRO A 182 -1.76 -17.10 -11.12
C PRO A 182 -2.49 -15.78 -10.91
N LEU A 183 -2.06 -14.97 -9.94
CA LEU A 183 -2.65 -13.67 -9.69
C LEU A 183 -2.52 -12.75 -10.90
N MET A 184 -1.34 -12.66 -11.53
CA MET A 184 -1.11 -11.83 -12.71
C MET A 184 -1.86 -12.34 -13.94
N VAL A 185 -2.04 -13.65 -14.07
CA VAL A 185 -2.93 -14.25 -15.09
C VAL A 185 -4.38 -13.84 -14.85
N GLY A 186 -4.86 -13.93 -13.61
CA GLY A 186 -6.20 -13.48 -13.21
C GLY A 186 -6.41 -11.99 -13.45
N MET A 187 -5.46 -11.15 -13.04
CA MET A 187 -5.47 -9.71 -13.26
C MET A 187 -5.47 -9.35 -14.75
N GLN A 188 -4.67 -10.05 -15.56
CA GLN A 188 -4.66 -9.85 -17.02
C GLN A 188 -6.00 -10.23 -17.65
N TYR A 189 -6.63 -11.31 -17.15
CA TYR A 189 -7.98 -11.69 -17.56
C TYR A 189 -9.02 -10.63 -17.20
N LEU A 190 -8.97 -10.08 -15.98
CA LEU A 190 -9.85 -9.00 -15.53
C LEU A 190 -9.67 -7.71 -16.35
N LYS A 191 -8.42 -7.36 -16.67
CA LYS A 191 -8.06 -6.21 -17.53
C LYS A 191 -8.70 -6.34 -18.91
N GLU A 192 -8.56 -7.49 -19.57
CA GLU A 192 -9.02 -7.66 -20.96
C GLU A 192 -10.54 -7.85 -21.10
N LYS A 193 -11.23 -8.21 -20.03
CA LYS A 193 -12.70 -8.32 -20.00
C LYS A 193 -13.41 -6.97 -19.73
N ASN A 194 -12.68 -5.85 -19.62
CA ASN A 194 -13.20 -4.55 -19.16
C ASN A 194 -13.96 -4.63 -17.82
N TRP A 195 -13.73 -5.66 -17.01
CA TRP A 195 -14.32 -5.76 -15.68
C TRP A 195 -13.76 -4.70 -14.74
N LEU A 196 -12.53 -4.26 -15.01
CA LEU A 196 -11.94 -3.10 -14.37
C LEU A 196 -12.74 -1.81 -14.60
N ASP A 197 -13.26 -1.61 -15.81
CA ASP A 197 -14.14 -0.47 -16.12
C ASP A 197 -15.50 -0.61 -15.45
N LEU A 198 -16.03 -1.83 -15.33
CA LEU A 198 -17.29 -2.08 -14.61
C LEU A 198 -17.15 -1.80 -13.11
N PHE A 199 -16.05 -2.24 -12.50
CA PHE A 199 -15.72 -1.98 -11.10
C PHE A 199 -15.50 -0.48 -10.85
N SER A 200 -14.83 0.20 -11.78
CA SER A 200 -14.70 1.65 -11.81
C SER A 200 -16.05 2.37 -11.80
N ARG A 201 -16.99 1.96 -12.68
CA ARG A 201 -18.34 2.55 -12.73
C ARG A 201 -19.13 2.29 -11.46
N TRP A 202 -18.93 1.13 -10.82
CA TRP A 202 -19.52 0.81 -9.52
C TRP A 202 -18.94 1.67 -8.39
N LEU A 203 -17.66 2.07 -8.49
CA LEU A 203 -17.03 2.98 -7.53
C LEU A 203 -17.31 4.48 -7.80
N ALA A 204 -17.74 4.83 -9.01
CA ALA A 204 -18.13 6.19 -9.39
C ALA A 204 -19.17 6.88 -8.49
N PRO A 205 -20.24 6.22 -7.96
CA PRO A 205 -21.12 6.86 -6.99
C PRO A 205 -20.38 7.28 -5.71
N PHE A 206 -19.39 6.51 -5.25
CA PHE A 206 -18.60 6.87 -4.06
C PHE A 206 -17.65 8.03 -4.34
N THR A 207 -17.05 8.11 -5.54
CA THR A 207 -16.21 9.27 -5.91
C THR A 207 -17.03 10.56 -6.05
N ARG A 208 -18.31 10.49 -6.42
CA ARG A 208 -19.21 11.65 -6.45
C ARG A 208 -19.54 12.19 -5.06
N VAL A 209 -19.62 11.33 -4.04
CA VAL A 209 -19.85 11.75 -2.64
C VAL A 209 -18.67 12.58 -2.09
N LEU A 210 -17.48 12.46 -2.69
CA LEU A 210 -16.28 13.23 -2.30
C LEU A 210 -16.35 14.72 -2.68
N GLY A 211 -17.38 15.14 -3.43
CA GLY A 211 -17.56 16.54 -3.83
C GLY A 211 -16.55 17.01 -4.88
N VAL A 212 -15.98 16.07 -5.63
CA VAL A 212 -15.04 16.32 -6.73
C VAL A 212 -15.83 16.50 -8.04
N GLU A 213 -15.44 17.48 -8.86
CA GLU A 213 -16.07 17.74 -10.15
C GLU A 213 -15.88 16.60 -11.16
N ARG A 214 -16.76 16.56 -12.16
CA ARG A 214 -16.88 15.43 -13.11
C ARG A 214 -15.63 15.25 -13.98
N ASN A 215 -14.90 16.33 -14.25
CA ASN A 215 -13.61 16.35 -14.97
C ASN A 215 -12.52 15.54 -14.25
N ALA A 216 -12.46 15.57 -12.91
CA ALA A 216 -11.48 14.80 -12.13
C ALA A 216 -11.89 13.33 -11.85
N SER A 217 -13.12 12.93 -12.20
CA SER A 217 -13.64 11.58 -11.89
C SER A 217 -12.94 10.46 -12.67
N MET A 218 -12.54 10.70 -13.92
CA MET A 218 -11.83 9.69 -14.73
C MET A 218 -10.45 9.40 -14.15
N THR A 219 -9.77 10.45 -13.68
CA THR A 219 -8.50 10.38 -13.01
C THR A 219 -8.56 9.57 -11.72
N LEU A 220 -9.60 9.78 -10.91
CA LEU A 220 -9.83 9.02 -9.68
C LEU A 220 -10.02 7.53 -9.94
N VAL A 221 -10.88 7.20 -10.89
CA VAL A 221 -11.14 5.83 -11.34
C VAL A 221 -9.87 5.15 -11.81
N ALA A 222 -9.10 5.83 -12.67
CA ALA A 222 -7.91 5.30 -13.27
C ALA A 222 -6.82 5.06 -12.21
N GLY A 223 -6.62 6.01 -11.28
CA GLY A 223 -5.67 5.85 -10.18
C GLY A 223 -6.09 4.77 -9.17
N LEU A 224 -7.38 4.63 -8.89
CA LEU A 224 -7.94 3.63 -7.97
C LEU A 224 -7.72 2.19 -8.48
N VAL A 225 -7.83 1.99 -9.79
CA VAL A 225 -7.74 0.66 -10.39
C VAL A 225 -6.32 0.32 -10.87
N ILE A 226 -5.64 1.28 -11.51
CA ILE A 226 -4.35 1.05 -12.17
C ILE A 226 -3.17 1.48 -11.27
N GLY A 227 -3.38 2.47 -10.41
CA GLY A 227 -2.36 2.96 -9.48
C GLY A 227 -2.05 4.45 -9.61
N LEU A 228 -1.37 4.99 -8.59
CA LEU A 228 -1.16 6.41 -8.42
C LEU A 228 -0.40 7.05 -9.59
N ALA A 229 0.62 6.38 -10.16
CA ALA A 229 1.40 6.93 -11.26
C ALA A 229 0.57 7.27 -12.50
N TYR A 230 -0.39 6.40 -12.84
CA TYR A 230 -1.29 6.63 -13.97
C TYR A 230 -2.34 7.70 -13.63
N GLY A 231 -2.92 7.64 -12.43
CA GLY A 231 -3.83 8.68 -11.94
C GLY A 231 -3.18 10.06 -11.85
N ALA A 232 -1.91 10.14 -11.46
CA ALA A 232 -1.15 11.38 -11.40
C ALA A 232 -0.94 12.00 -12.79
N GLY A 233 -0.64 11.18 -13.80
CA GLY A 233 -0.51 11.64 -15.19
C GLY A 233 -1.81 12.20 -15.75
N LEU A 234 -2.93 11.50 -15.53
CA LEU A 234 -4.25 11.99 -15.93
C LEU A 234 -4.70 13.22 -15.13
N MET A 235 -4.27 13.36 -13.87
CA MET A 235 -4.55 14.56 -13.09
C MET A 235 -3.81 15.78 -13.64
N LEU A 236 -2.56 15.60 -14.06
CA LEU A 236 -1.78 16.68 -14.69
C LEU A 236 -2.51 17.20 -15.93
N GLN A 237 -2.97 16.28 -16.80
CA GLN A 237 -3.76 16.62 -17.98
C GLN A 237 -5.06 17.32 -17.61
N ALA A 238 -5.82 16.82 -16.64
CA ALA A 238 -7.08 17.45 -16.23
C ALA A 238 -6.88 18.85 -15.60
N VAL A 239 -5.74 19.11 -14.95
CA VAL A 239 -5.39 20.45 -14.44
C VAL A 239 -5.02 21.40 -15.59
N GLU A 240 -4.28 20.93 -16.59
CA GLU A 240 -3.84 21.73 -17.74
C GLU A 240 -4.96 21.98 -18.77
N GLU A 241 -5.77 20.95 -19.06
CA GLU A 241 -6.76 20.94 -20.15
C GLU A 241 -8.19 21.21 -19.65
N ASP A 242 -8.59 20.62 -18.51
CA ASP A 242 -9.96 20.69 -17.98
C ASP A 242 -10.14 21.72 -16.84
N GLY A 243 -9.09 22.49 -16.52
CA GLY A 243 -9.12 23.56 -15.54
C GLY A 243 -9.46 23.11 -14.11
N VAL A 244 -9.11 21.87 -13.74
CA VAL A 244 -9.41 21.32 -12.40
C VAL A 244 -8.89 22.23 -11.27
N SER A 245 -9.77 22.51 -10.31
CA SER A 245 -9.44 23.41 -9.20
C SER A 245 -8.36 22.81 -8.28
N ARG A 246 -7.56 23.68 -7.63
CA ARG A 246 -6.54 23.24 -6.66
C ARG A 246 -7.14 22.40 -5.53
N LYS A 247 -8.37 22.70 -5.10
CA LYS A 247 -9.07 21.94 -4.07
C LYS A 247 -9.33 20.51 -4.56
N ASP A 248 -9.91 20.36 -5.74
CA ASP A 248 -10.30 19.05 -6.28
C ASP A 248 -9.09 18.19 -6.61
N MET A 249 -8.00 18.81 -7.08
CA MET A 249 -6.70 18.16 -7.24
C MET A 249 -6.18 17.59 -5.91
N TYR A 250 -6.17 18.38 -4.83
CA TYR A 250 -5.71 17.92 -3.51
C TYR A 250 -6.61 16.82 -2.94
N LEU A 251 -7.94 16.99 -3.00
CA LEU A 251 -8.88 15.97 -2.52
C LEU A 251 -8.73 14.67 -3.30
N SER A 252 -8.57 14.76 -4.62
CA SER A 252 -8.38 13.59 -5.46
C SER A 252 -7.07 12.88 -5.16
N LEU A 253 -5.99 13.63 -4.92
CA LEU A 253 -4.71 13.04 -4.54
C LEU A 253 -4.74 12.42 -3.14
N ILE A 254 -5.42 13.02 -2.16
CA ILE A 254 -5.60 12.42 -0.83
C ILE A 254 -6.33 11.09 -0.97
N PHE A 255 -7.40 11.05 -1.75
CA PHE A 255 -8.14 9.81 -2.01
C PHE A 255 -7.25 8.76 -2.67
N LEU A 256 -6.61 9.11 -3.79
CA LEU A 256 -5.76 8.19 -4.55
C LEU A 256 -4.60 7.66 -3.72
N VAL A 257 -3.87 8.53 -3.03
CA VAL A 257 -2.75 8.13 -2.15
C VAL A 257 -3.20 7.17 -1.03
N SER A 258 -4.45 7.25 -0.60
CA SER A 258 -4.99 6.39 0.45
C SER A 258 -5.47 5.03 -0.08
N CYS A 259 -5.87 4.92 -1.35
CA CYS A 259 -6.52 3.71 -1.87
C CYS A 259 -6.16 3.30 -3.30
N HIS A 260 -5.08 3.81 -3.91
CA HIS A 260 -4.70 3.46 -5.29
C HIS A 260 -4.43 1.97 -5.49
N ALA A 261 -4.53 1.51 -6.75
CA ALA A 261 -4.33 0.10 -7.11
C ALA A 261 -5.08 -0.87 -6.17
N VAL A 262 -6.30 -0.49 -5.73
CA VAL A 262 -7.02 -1.11 -4.61
C VAL A 262 -7.22 -2.61 -4.80
N VAL A 263 -7.38 -3.03 -6.05
CA VAL A 263 -7.55 -4.44 -6.41
C VAL A 263 -6.22 -5.17 -6.32
N GLU A 264 -5.20 -4.71 -7.03
CA GLU A 264 -3.89 -5.37 -7.09
C GLU A 264 -3.27 -5.48 -5.69
N ASP A 265 -3.16 -4.35 -4.99
CA ASP A 265 -2.55 -4.27 -3.66
C ASP A 265 -3.29 -5.09 -2.59
N THR A 266 -4.60 -5.35 -2.77
CA THR A 266 -5.37 -6.18 -1.84
C THR A 266 -5.19 -7.67 -2.14
N LEU A 267 -5.29 -8.03 -3.42
CA LEU A 267 -5.30 -9.44 -3.83
C LEU A 267 -3.95 -10.12 -3.63
N ILE A 268 -2.84 -9.37 -3.70
CA ILE A 268 -1.49 -9.91 -3.45
C ILE A 268 -1.31 -10.45 -2.02
N PHE A 269 -2.15 -10.05 -1.06
CA PHE A 269 -2.07 -10.51 0.33
C PHE A 269 -2.88 -11.77 0.63
N ILE A 270 -3.79 -12.19 -0.25
CA ILE A 270 -4.57 -13.45 -0.13
C ILE A 270 -3.71 -14.66 0.31
N PRO A 271 -2.53 -14.88 -0.30
CA PRO A 271 -1.70 -16.04 0.01
C PRO A 271 -1.05 -16.02 1.39
N LEU A 272 -1.02 -14.87 2.05
CA LEU A 272 -0.48 -14.75 3.41
C LEU A 272 -1.53 -15.13 4.47
N GLY A 273 -2.72 -15.59 4.06
CA GLY A 273 -3.76 -16.11 4.95
C GLY A 273 -4.51 -15.03 5.74
N ILE A 274 -4.34 -13.75 5.41
CA ILE A 274 -5.00 -12.66 6.13
C ILE A 274 -6.44 -12.40 5.64
N PRO A 275 -7.31 -11.82 6.48
CA PRO A 275 -8.65 -11.43 6.06
C PRO A 275 -8.62 -10.22 5.11
N VAL A 276 -8.56 -10.49 3.80
CA VAL A 276 -8.43 -9.44 2.76
C VAL A 276 -9.68 -8.56 2.59
N TRP A 277 -10.85 -9.02 3.00
CA TRP A 277 -12.08 -8.21 2.94
C TRP A 277 -12.04 -7.04 3.93
N PRO A 278 -11.70 -7.24 5.23
CA PRO A 278 -11.37 -6.17 6.15
C PRO A 278 -10.27 -5.23 5.64
N LEU A 279 -9.20 -5.76 5.02
CA LEU A 279 -8.12 -4.94 4.45
C LEU A 279 -8.70 -3.92 3.44
N LEU A 280 -9.46 -4.42 2.46
CA LEU A 280 -10.11 -3.62 1.44
C LEU A 280 -11.06 -2.59 2.04
N LEU A 281 -11.89 -3.01 3.01
CA LEU A 281 -12.89 -2.15 3.63
C LEU A 281 -12.24 -1.02 4.42
N ILE A 282 -11.24 -1.32 5.26
CA ILE A 282 -10.50 -0.31 6.02
C ILE A 282 -9.90 0.71 5.06
N ARG A 283 -9.28 0.23 3.97
CA ARG A 283 -8.64 1.09 2.98
C ARG A 283 -9.63 2.04 2.31
N LEU A 284 -10.75 1.50 1.80
CA LEU A 284 -11.75 2.29 1.08
C LEU A 284 -12.51 3.25 2.01
N VAL A 285 -12.97 2.77 3.16
CA VAL A 285 -13.69 3.60 4.14
C VAL A 285 -12.81 4.73 4.65
N THR A 286 -11.56 4.44 4.99
CA THR A 286 -10.62 5.46 5.47
C THR A 286 -10.33 6.50 4.39
N ALA A 287 -10.11 6.09 3.14
CA ALA A 287 -9.89 7.00 2.03
C ALA A 287 -11.10 7.92 1.78
N ILE A 288 -12.32 7.36 1.79
CA ILE A 288 -13.56 8.13 1.64
C ILE A 288 -13.74 9.10 2.80
N ALA A 289 -13.64 8.62 4.05
CA ALA A 289 -13.85 9.42 5.25
C ALA A 289 -12.83 10.56 5.35
N LEU A 290 -11.54 10.27 5.16
CA LEU A 290 -10.48 11.28 5.18
C LEU A 290 -10.75 12.37 4.13
N THR A 291 -11.04 11.96 2.90
CA THR A 291 -11.26 12.89 1.79
C THR A 291 -12.51 13.75 2.03
N ALA A 292 -13.60 13.16 2.51
CA ALA A 292 -14.84 13.87 2.85
C ALA A 292 -14.63 14.87 3.99
N VAL A 293 -13.93 14.49 5.06
CA VAL A 293 -13.60 15.37 6.20
C VAL A 293 -12.75 16.55 5.75
N VAL A 294 -11.69 16.29 4.97
CA VAL A 294 -10.82 17.36 4.44
C VAL A 294 -11.62 18.30 3.52
N GLY A 295 -12.47 17.75 2.65
CA GLY A 295 -13.34 18.54 1.76
C GLY A 295 -14.32 19.42 2.52
N PHE A 296 -14.94 18.87 3.58
CA PHE A 296 -15.86 19.61 4.44
C PHE A 296 -15.17 20.76 5.19
N VAL A 297 -14.00 20.50 5.80
CA VAL A 297 -13.22 21.53 6.50
C VAL A 297 -12.77 22.62 5.54
N TRP A 298 -12.37 22.25 4.32
CA TRP A 298 -11.96 23.20 3.29
C TRP A 298 -13.12 24.12 2.87
N ASN A 299 -14.31 23.57 2.63
CA ASN A 299 -15.50 24.34 2.28
C ASN A 299 -15.89 25.33 3.39
N ARG A 300 -15.87 24.90 4.66
CA ARG A 300 -16.14 25.80 5.79
C ARG A 300 -15.16 26.96 5.89
N LYS A 301 -13.86 26.72 5.66
CA LYS A 301 -12.85 27.79 5.68
C LYS A 301 -13.07 28.82 4.57
N ILE A 302 -13.47 28.38 3.37
CA ILE A 302 -13.78 29.29 2.26
C ILE A 302 -15.02 30.14 2.58
N ALA A 303 -16.09 29.52 3.08
CA ALA A 303 -17.32 30.24 3.46
C ALA A 303 -17.02 31.32 4.51
N LYS A 304 -16.29 30.95 5.57
CA LYS A 304 -15.92 31.88 6.66
C LYS A 304 -15.03 33.05 6.20
N ARG A 305 -14.16 32.82 5.19
CA ARG A 305 -13.37 33.88 4.55
C ARG A 305 -14.24 34.85 3.76
N LYS A 306 -15.20 34.34 2.97
CA LYS A 306 -16.14 35.19 2.22
C LYS A 306 -16.98 36.06 3.16
N ASP A 307 -17.42 35.51 4.30
CA ASP A 307 -18.16 36.28 5.29
C ASP A 307 -17.30 37.39 5.91
N THR A 308 -16.04 37.12 6.27
CA THR A 308 -15.15 38.14 6.85
C THR A 308 -14.81 39.27 5.86
N THR A 309 -14.59 38.98 4.57
CA THR A 309 -14.37 40.03 3.56
C THR A 309 -15.64 40.85 3.28
N SER A 310 -16.83 40.26 3.42
CA SER A 310 -18.10 40.98 3.26
C SER A 310 -18.39 41.93 4.41
N TYR A 311 -17.96 41.61 5.63
CA TYR A 311 -18.11 42.50 6.80
C TYR A 311 -17.14 43.68 6.76
N ASP A 312 -15.91 43.50 6.26
CA ASP A 312 -14.90 44.57 6.22
C ASP A 312 -15.22 45.68 5.18
N ASN A 313 -15.93 45.33 4.11
CA ASN A 313 -16.40 46.27 3.09
C ASN A 313 -17.73 46.98 3.45
N SER A 314 -18.27 46.76 4.66
CA SER A 314 -19.57 47.31 5.07
C SER A 314 -19.48 48.58 5.93
N TYR A 315 -18.27 49.09 6.20
CA TYR A 315 -18.11 50.41 6.80
C TYR A 315 -18.10 51.48 5.69
N PRO A 316 -19.09 52.39 5.64
CA PRO A 316 -18.95 53.56 4.81
C PRO A 316 -17.81 54.40 5.38
N THR A 317 -16.80 54.67 4.57
CA THR A 317 -15.83 55.74 4.83
C THR A 317 -16.62 57.05 4.91
N VAL A 318 -16.78 57.55 6.14
CA VAL A 318 -17.33 58.89 6.43
C VAL A 318 -16.25 59.93 6.20
#